data_AF-A0A2D5VGA2-F1
#
_entry.id   AF-A0A2D5VGA2-F1
#
_cell.length_a   1.000
_cell.length_b   1.000
_cell.length_c   1.000
_cell.angle_alpha   90.00
_cell.angle_beta   90.00
_cell.angle_gamma   90.00
#
_symmetry.space_group_name_H-M   'P 1'
#
loop_
_entity.id
_entity.type
_entity.pdbx_description
1 polymer ?
#
loop_
_entity_poly.entity_id
_entity_poly.type
_entity_poly.pdbx_seq_one_letter_code
_entity_poly.pdbx_strand_id
1 'polypeptide(L)'
;MEKNRSYTRAWIIGLLLIPINCYWIVQMEEVRRAAGATVFSLFFNTIFTLWVLFLLNWTLRRFAPQTSLNNRELLTAYLMVNMVTAMCSYGMLPILLPVMTYVFWGASLENEWRELFHRDLPRWLVVDDPSVLAEYYRGQARLYTTRNLTAWLPPLLWWSFFTFVLIFVMLCINIIVRRQWIEHENYLGPCLHPHQQP
;
A
#
# COMPACT_ATOMS: atom_id res chain seq x y z
N MET A 1 11.35 -35.79 0.26
CA MET A 1 10.07 -35.49 0.94
C MET A 1 10.05 -34.01 1.29
N GLU A 2 9.51 -33.20 0.39
CA GLU A 2 9.46 -31.74 0.49
C GLU A 2 8.41 -31.39 1.56
N LYS A 3 8.88 -31.13 2.79
CA LYS A 3 8.01 -30.80 3.92
C LYS A 3 7.21 -29.56 3.54
N ASN A 4 5.88 -29.68 3.45
CA ASN A 4 4.92 -28.56 3.43
C ASN A 4 5.23 -27.64 4.61
N ARG A 5 6.14 -26.68 4.40
CA ARG A 5 6.58 -25.75 5.44
C ARG A 5 5.63 -24.56 5.36
N SER A 6 4.84 -24.43 6.41
CA SER A 6 3.67 -23.55 6.44
C SER A 6 4.02 -22.10 6.13
N TYR A 7 3.35 -21.51 5.14
CA TYR A 7 3.44 -20.09 4.79
C TYR A 7 3.07 -19.15 5.96
N THR A 8 2.41 -19.67 6.99
CA THR A 8 1.97 -18.91 8.18
C THR A 8 3.07 -18.04 8.79
N ARG A 9 4.32 -18.50 8.81
CA ARG A 9 5.44 -17.73 9.37
C ARG A 9 5.72 -16.46 8.56
N ALA A 10 5.75 -16.58 7.23
CA ALA A 10 5.94 -15.44 6.35
C ALA A 10 4.80 -14.43 6.47
N TRP A 11 3.56 -14.92 6.58
CA TRP A 11 2.39 -14.08 6.82
C TRP A 11 2.46 -13.32 8.14
N ILE A 12 2.86 -13.98 9.23
CA ILE A 12 3.03 -13.32 10.54
C ILE A 12 4.12 -12.24 10.47
N ILE A 13 5.27 -12.55 9.85
CA ILE A 13 6.36 -11.59 9.70
C ILE A 13 5.91 -10.39 8.85
N GLY A 14 5.26 -10.65 7.72
CA GLY A 14 4.68 -9.61 6.88
C GLY A 14 3.69 -8.74 7.68
N LEU A 15 2.75 -9.36 8.39
CA LEU A 15 1.75 -8.66 9.19
C LEU A 15 2.38 -7.76 10.28
N LEU A 16 3.47 -8.20 10.90
CA LEU A 16 4.22 -7.41 11.87
C LEU A 16 5.01 -6.25 11.23
N LEU A 17 5.53 -6.45 10.01
CA LEU A 17 6.27 -5.43 9.29
C LEU A 17 5.38 -4.34 8.69
N ILE A 18 4.14 -4.66 8.35
CA ILE A 18 3.17 -3.73 7.77
C ILE A 18 3.01 -2.44 8.59
N PRO A 19 2.64 -2.47 9.89
CA PRO A 19 2.46 -1.23 10.65
C PRO A 19 3.75 -0.43 10.81
N ILE A 20 4.89 -1.10 10.94
CA ILE A 20 6.21 -0.46 11.02
C ILE A 20 6.52 0.27 9.71
N ASN A 21 6.25 -0.40 8.59
CA ASN A 21 6.44 0.17 7.26
C ASN A 21 5.52 1.38 7.02
N CYS A 22 4.22 1.25 7.31
CA CYS A 22 3.27 2.37 7.18
C CYS A 22 3.69 3.57 8.02
N TYR A 23 4.08 3.35 9.27
CA TYR A 23 4.56 4.41 10.14
C TYR A 23 5.79 5.11 9.56
N TRP A 24 6.74 4.34 9.02
CA TRP A 24 7.93 4.90 8.39
C TRP A 24 7.57 5.75 7.16
N ILE A 25 6.69 5.26 6.28
CA ILE A 25 6.24 6.02 5.09
C ILE A 25 5.59 7.34 5.51
N VAL A 26 4.64 7.31 6.45
CA VAL A 26 3.96 8.52 6.94
C VAL A 26 4.95 9.51 7.55
N GLN A 27 5.92 9.03 8.34
CA GLN A 27 6.95 9.90 8.89
C GLN A 27 7.84 10.55 7.84
N MET A 28 8.22 9.80 6.80
CA MET A 28 9.09 10.33 5.74
C MET A 28 8.36 11.30 4.81
N GLU A 29 7.18 10.91 4.33
CA GLU A 29 6.49 11.63 3.26
C GLU A 29 5.62 12.76 3.80
N GLU A 30 4.83 12.52 4.85
CA GLU A 30 3.87 13.51 5.35
C GLU A 30 4.47 14.42 6.43
N VAL A 31 5.19 13.84 7.39
CA VAL A 31 5.71 14.61 8.53
C VAL A 31 6.99 15.35 8.17
N ARG A 32 7.97 14.63 7.61
CA ARG A 32 9.30 15.20 7.30
C ARG A 32 9.37 15.83 5.92
N ARG A 33 8.42 15.53 5.03
CA ARG A 33 8.45 15.93 3.60
C ARG A 33 9.81 15.67 2.96
N ALA A 34 10.47 14.59 3.38
CA ALA A 34 11.75 14.15 2.84
C ALA A 34 11.50 13.30 1.60
N ALA A 35 12.48 13.24 0.69
CA ALA A 35 12.36 12.62 -0.64
C ALA A 35 11.52 11.32 -0.62
N GLY A 36 10.46 11.30 -1.43
CA GLY A 36 9.39 10.31 -1.35
C GLY A 36 9.90 8.89 -1.58
N ALA A 37 9.82 8.07 -0.54
CA ALA A 37 10.19 6.66 -0.58
C ALA A 37 9.37 5.88 -1.62
N THR A 38 8.19 6.40 -1.97
CA THR A 38 7.25 5.84 -2.94
C THR A 38 7.27 6.51 -4.32
N VAL A 39 8.05 7.58 -4.51
CA VAL A 39 8.09 8.34 -5.78
C VAL A 39 9.04 7.69 -6.81
N PHE A 40 9.99 6.88 -6.33
CA PHE A 40 10.89 6.13 -7.21
C PHE A 40 10.19 4.87 -7.75
N SER A 41 10.51 4.48 -8.99
CA SER A 41 9.97 3.27 -9.65
C SER A 41 10.22 1.99 -8.84
N LEU A 42 11.24 1.99 -8.00
CA LEU A 42 11.51 0.94 -7.04
C LEU A 42 11.43 1.52 -5.63
N PHE A 43 10.48 1.03 -4.82
CA PHE A 43 10.27 1.56 -3.49
C PHE A 43 11.48 1.28 -2.59
N PHE A 44 12.22 2.35 -2.27
CA PHE A 44 13.45 2.26 -1.48
C PHE A 44 13.21 1.57 -0.14
N ASN A 45 12.10 1.91 0.53
CA ASN A 45 11.73 1.30 1.81
C ASN A 45 11.60 -0.23 1.70
N THR A 46 10.95 -0.72 0.65
CA THR A 46 10.74 -2.15 0.46
C THR A 46 12.05 -2.89 0.21
N ILE A 47 12.97 -2.29 -0.56
CA ILE A 47 14.33 -2.83 -0.78
C ILE A 47 15.10 -2.88 0.54
N PHE A 48 15.06 -1.79 1.31
CA PHE A 48 15.75 -1.72 2.60
C PHE A 48 15.21 -2.78 3.56
N THR A 49 13.89 -2.93 3.64
CA THR A 49 13.24 -3.95 4.48
C THR A 49 13.64 -5.35 4.04
N LEU A 50 13.73 -5.61 2.73
CA LEU A 50 14.24 -6.87 2.19
C LEU A 50 15.70 -7.11 2.57
N TRP A 51 16.55 -6.09 2.48
CA TRP A 51 17.95 -6.18 2.89
C TRP A 51 18.10 -6.52 4.38
N VAL A 52 17.32 -5.88 5.25
CA VAL A 52 17.27 -6.20 6.68
C VAL A 52 16.83 -7.64 6.90
N LEU A 53 15.79 -8.11 6.19
CA LEU A 53 15.33 -9.49 6.29
C LEU A 53 16.38 -10.50 5.80
N PHE A 54 17.14 -10.17 4.76
CA PHE A 54 18.27 -10.99 4.30
C PHE A 54 19.36 -11.08 5.36
N LEU A 55 19.76 -9.95 5.96
CA LEU A 55 20.78 -9.89 7.00
C LEU A 55 20.34 -10.73 8.23
N LEU A 56 19.08 -10.56 8.65
CA LEU A 56 18.48 -11.31 9.76
C LEU A 56 18.41 -12.81 9.44
N ASN A 57 18.05 -13.18 8.21
CA ASN A 57 18.02 -14.58 7.81
C ASN A 57 19.43 -15.19 7.76
N TRP A 58 20.44 -14.43 7.32
CA TRP A 58 21.83 -14.88 7.29
C TRP A 58 22.37 -15.11 8.71
N THR A 59 22.11 -14.22 9.65
CA THR A 59 22.48 -14.42 11.06
C THR A 59 21.71 -15.58 11.68
N LEU A 60 20.41 -15.72 11.42
CA LEU A 60 19.60 -16.86 11.86
C LEU A 60 20.12 -18.20 11.33
N ARG A 61 20.61 -18.27 10.09
CA ARG A 61 21.25 -19.48 9.56
C ARG A 61 22.48 -19.89 10.35
N ARG A 62 23.22 -18.93 10.89
CA ARG A 62 24.44 -19.17 11.67
C ARG A 62 24.17 -19.64 13.10
N PHE A 63 23.12 -19.12 13.74
CA PHE A 63 22.83 -19.41 15.15
C PHE A 63 21.68 -20.41 15.38
N ALA A 64 20.71 -20.48 14.47
CA ALA A 64 19.52 -21.32 14.59
C ALA A 64 19.01 -21.77 13.20
N PRO A 65 19.71 -22.70 12.52
CA PRO A 65 19.39 -23.09 11.14
C PRO A 65 17.97 -23.69 10.98
N GLN A 66 17.38 -24.22 12.06
CA GLN A 66 16.02 -24.76 12.04
C GLN A 66 14.94 -23.67 11.88
N THR A 67 15.22 -22.42 12.27
CA THR A 67 14.30 -21.27 12.18
C THR A 67 14.60 -20.36 10.98
N SER A 68 15.60 -20.65 10.16
CA SER A 68 15.89 -19.88 8.94
C SER A 68 14.68 -19.80 8.00
N LEU A 69 14.50 -18.62 7.41
CA LEU A 69 13.51 -18.35 6.38
C LEU A 69 13.96 -18.91 5.04
N ASN A 70 13.02 -19.51 4.32
CA ASN A 70 13.23 -19.98 2.96
C ASN A 70 13.12 -18.82 1.96
N ASN A 71 13.68 -19.00 0.75
CA ASN A 71 13.62 -18.00 -0.32
C ASN A 71 12.16 -17.65 -0.69
N ARG A 72 11.26 -18.64 -0.66
CA ARG A 72 9.81 -18.44 -0.89
C ARG A 72 9.18 -17.57 0.20
N GLU A 73 9.50 -17.82 1.47
CA GLU A 73 8.95 -17.06 2.62
C GLU A 73 9.42 -15.60 2.58
N LEU A 74 10.69 -15.38 2.25
CA LEU A 74 11.27 -14.05 2.11
C LEU A 74 10.62 -13.27 0.94
N LEU A 75 10.40 -13.94 -0.18
CA LEU A 75 9.70 -13.36 -1.33
C LEU A 75 8.25 -12.99 -0.99
N THR A 76 7.53 -13.85 -0.24
CA THR A 76 6.18 -13.54 0.23
C THR A 76 6.16 -12.30 1.13
N ALA A 77 7.05 -12.22 2.13
CA ALA A 77 7.14 -11.06 3.01
C ALA A 77 7.49 -9.78 2.22
N TYR A 78 8.40 -9.87 1.25
CA TYR A 78 8.72 -8.78 0.34
C TYR A 78 7.49 -8.29 -0.43
N LEU A 79 6.73 -9.20 -1.05
CA LEU A 79 5.52 -8.86 -1.80
C LEU A 79 4.47 -8.19 -0.90
N MET A 80 4.29 -8.68 0.32
CA MET A 80 3.37 -8.07 1.30
C MET A 80 3.76 -6.63 1.63
N VAL A 81 5.04 -6.39 1.94
CA VAL A 81 5.56 -5.05 2.23
C VAL A 81 5.43 -4.15 1.00
N ASN A 82 5.76 -4.66 -0.19
CA ASN A 82 5.70 -3.91 -1.45
C ASN A 82 4.27 -3.43 -1.76
N MET A 83 3.28 -4.33 -1.62
CA MET A 83 1.87 -4.01 -1.82
C MET A 83 1.40 -2.92 -0.85
N VAL A 84 1.76 -3.04 0.43
CA VAL A 84 1.39 -2.02 1.43
C VAL A 84 2.08 -0.69 1.16
N THR A 85 3.35 -0.69 0.74
CA THR A 85 4.05 0.54 0.36
C THR A 85 3.34 1.26 -0.79
N ALA A 86 2.86 0.52 -1.80
CA ALA A 86 2.07 1.11 -2.89
C ALA A 86 0.77 1.74 -2.39
N MET A 87 0.08 1.10 -1.45
CA MET A 87 -1.18 1.62 -0.88
C MET A 87 -0.97 2.83 0.04
N CYS A 88 0.14 2.86 0.77
CA CYS A 88 0.51 3.96 1.68
C CYS A 88 1.31 5.07 1.00
N SER A 89 1.49 5.00 -0.32
CA SER A 89 2.14 6.04 -1.12
C SER A 89 1.47 7.39 -0.96
N TYR A 90 2.28 8.44 -1.02
CA TYR A 90 1.88 9.83 -1.16
C TYR A 90 0.68 10.04 -2.10
N GLY A 91 0.65 9.32 -3.23
CA GLY A 91 -0.40 9.46 -4.24
C GLY A 91 -1.77 8.89 -3.87
N MET A 92 -1.89 8.22 -2.72
CA MET A 92 -3.07 7.44 -2.36
C MET A 92 -3.68 7.94 -1.04
N LEU A 93 -3.28 7.36 0.10
CA LEU A 93 -3.88 7.62 1.41
C LEU A 93 -3.85 9.11 1.83
N PRO A 94 -2.72 9.84 1.69
CA PRO A 94 -2.66 11.26 2.07
C PRO A 94 -3.52 12.18 1.22
N ILE A 95 -3.75 11.85 -0.06
CA ILE A 95 -4.63 12.62 -0.95
C ILE A 95 -6.10 12.28 -0.70
N LEU A 96 -6.38 11.01 -0.41
CA LEU A 96 -7.73 10.52 -0.21
C LEU A 96 -8.43 11.18 0.99
N LEU A 97 -7.70 11.41 2.09
CA LEU A 97 -8.24 12.03 3.30
C LEU A 97 -8.82 13.45 3.03
N PRO A 98 -8.06 14.40 2.45
CA PRO A 98 -8.59 15.68 2.01
C PRO A 98 -9.74 15.57 1.01
N VAL A 99 -9.69 14.64 0.06
CA VAL A 99 -10.78 14.47 -0.93
C VAL A 99 -12.12 14.18 -0.23
N MET A 100 -12.10 13.39 0.85
CA MET A 100 -13.31 13.05 1.61
C MET A 100 -13.81 14.16 2.54
N THR A 101 -12.96 15.11 2.91
CA THR A 101 -13.20 16.00 4.07
C THR A 101 -13.14 17.49 3.73
N TYR A 102 -12.29 17.88 2.78
CA TYR A 102 -11.95 19.28 2.54
C TYR A 102 -13.08 20.08 1.90
N VAL A 103 -13.95 19.43 1.12
CA VAL A 103 -15.13 20.10 0.53
C VAL A 103 -16.09 20.63 1.60
N PHE A 104 -16.19 19.94 2.75
CA PHE A 104 -17.04 20.35 3.86
C PHE A 104 -16.31 21.25 4.85
N TRP A 105 -15.02 20.98 5.12
CA TRP A 105 -14.21 21.79 6.05
C TRP A 105 -13.79 23.14 5.46
N GLY A 106 -13.39 23.17 4.19
CA GLY A 106 -12.87 24.33 3.49
C GLY A 106 -13.94 25.19 2.79
N ALA A 107 -15.23 24.91 3.01
CA ALA A 107 -16.32 25.69 2.41
C ALA A 107 -16.35 27.11 3.01
N SER A 108 -16.07 28.12 2.18
CA SER A 108 -16.14 29.54 2.54
C SER A 108 -17.24 30.23 1.72
N LEU A 109 -17.58 31.48 2.09
CA LEU A 109 -18.52 32.28 1.29
C LEU A 109 -17.94 32.65 -0.08
N GLU A 110 -16.62 32.73 -0.21
CA GLU A 110 -15.92 33.15 -1.43
C GLU A 110 -15.85 32.03 -2.48
N ASN A 111 -15.85 30.76 -2.05
CA ASN A 111 -15.77 29.62 -2.96
C ASN A 111 -17.12 28.98 -3.27
N GLU A 112 -18.18 29.35 -2.53
CA GLU A 112 -19.56 28.85 -2.71
C GLU A 112 -19.69 27.31 -2.69
N TRP A 113 -18.70 26.59 -2.15
CA TRP A 113 -18.67 25.12 -2.20
C TRP A 113 -19.84 24.46 -1.48
N ARG A 114 -20.41 25.16 -0.49
CA ARG A 114 -21.61 24.71 0.21
C ARG A 114 -22.80 24.59 -0.73
N GLU A 115 -22.96 25.53 -1.65
CA GLU A 115 -24.10 25.55 -2.58
C GLU A 115 -23.83 24.63 -3.78
N LEU A 116 -22.58 24.59 -4.24
CA LEU A 116 -22.17 23.82 -5.42
C LEU A 116 -22.07 22.31 -5.18
N PHE A 117 -21.55 21.87 -4.02
CA PHE A 117 -21.12 20.47 -3.84
C PHE A 117 -21.80 19.74 -2.68
N HIS A 118 -22.26 20.42 -1.62
CA HIS A 118 -22.76 19.72 -0.43
C HIS A 118 -24.05 18.93 -0.70
N ARG A 119 -24.79 19.28 -1.76
CA ARG A 119 -26.04 18.62 -2.13
C ARG A 119 -25.86 17.41 -3.05
N ASP A 120 -24.84 17.45 -3.90
CA ASP A 120 -24.62 16.45 -4.95
C ASP A 120 -23.63 15.36 -4.52
N LEU A 121 -22.86 15.59 -3.45
CA LEU A 121 -21.92 14.60 -2.95
C LEU A 121 -22.62 13.47 -2.18
N PRO A 122 -22.33 12.20 -2.52
CA PRO A 122 -22.90 11.06 -1.82
C PRO A 122 -22.35 10.97 -0.39
N ARG A 123 -23.24 11.05 0.61
CA ARG A 123 -22.89 11.00 2.04
C ARG A 123 -22.15 9.74 2.49
N TRP A 124 -22.22 8.65 1.71
CA TRP A 124 -21.51 7.41 2.01
C TRP A 124 -20.04 7.42 1.57
N LEU A 125 -19.61 8.44 0.81
CA LEU A 125 -18.25 8.56 0.27
C LEU A 125 -17.45 9.72 0.89
N VAL A 126 -18.12 10.61 1.64
CA VAL A 126 -17.57 11.83 2.23
C VAL A 126 -17.94 11.92 3.71
N VAL A 127 -17.16 12.68 4.47
CA VAL A 127 -17.49 13.00 5.87
C VAL A 127 -18.12 14.38 5.90
N ASP A 128 -19.42 14.45 6.23
CA ASP A 128 -20.23 15.67 6.15
C ASP A 128 -20.39 16.38 7.51
N ASP A 129 -20.16 15.71 8.65
CA ASP A 129 -20.35 16.28 9.99
C ASP A 129 -19.26 17.33 10.34
N PRO A 130 -19.61 18.62 10.46
CA PRO A 130 -18.64 19.69 10.71
C PRO A 130 -17.91 19.56 12.05
N SER A 131 -18.54 18.95 13.06
CA SER A 131 -17.91 18.78 14.37
C SER A 131 -16.87 17.67 14.36
N VAL A 132 -17.13 16.58 13.63
CA VAL A 132 -16.17 15.49 13.40
C VAL A 132 -14.97 16.00 12.62
N LEU A 133 -15.22 16.82 11.59
CA LEU A 133 -14.16 17.48 10.82
C LEU A 133 -13.36 18.47 11.69
N ALA A 134 -14.02 19.27 12.51
CA ALA A 134 -13.34 20.20 13.42
C ALA A 134 -12.43 19.46 14.41
N GLU A 135 -12.89 18.36 14.98
CA GLU A 135 -12.09 17.51 15.85
C GLU A 135 -10.87 16.92 15.12
N TYR A 136 -11.05 16.44 13.88
CA TYR A 136 -9.99 15.90 13.04
C TYR A 136 -8.92 16.95 12.71
N TYR A 137 -9.32 18.09 12.13
CA TYR A 137 -8.38 19.13 11.70
C TYR A 137 -7.71 19.88 12.86
N ARG A 138 -8.39 20.00 14.01
CA ARG A 138 -7.80 20.63 15.22
C ARG A 138 -6.95 19.66 16.04
N GLY A 139 -6.85 18.38 15.64
CA GLY A 139 -6.09 17.36 16.36
C GLY A 139 -6.69 16.95 17.71
N GLN A 140 -7.99 17.22 17.93
CA GLN A 140 -8.72 16.88 19.15
C GLN A 140 -9.56 15.61 19.00
N ALA A 141 -9.53 14.97 17.83
CA ALA A 141 -10.34 13.80 17.52
C ALA A 141 -10.06 12.62 18.43
N ARG A 142 -11.09 12.22 19.17
CA ARG A 142 -11.19 10.89 19.77
C ARG A 142 -11.79 9.96 18.73
N LEU A 143 -10.94 9.28 17.95
CA LEU A 143 -11.40 8.37 16.88
C LEU A 143 -12.33 7.27 17.37
N TYR A 144 -12.25 6.90 18.65
CA TYR A 144 -13.04 5.83 19.27
C TYR A 144 -14.42 6.27 19.78
N THR A 145 -14.78 7.56 19.65
CA THR A 145 -16.14 8.01 19.96
C THR A 145 -17.10 7.42 18.95
N THR A 146 -18.24 6.90 19.40
CA THR A 146 -19.26 6.26 18.54
C THR A 146 -19.65 7.15 17.37
N ARG A 147 -19.78 8.46 17.59
CA ARG A 147 -20.08 9.47 16.55
C ARG A 147 -19.02 9.52 15.44
N ASN A 148 -17.74 9.60 15.83
CA ASN A 148 -16.63 9.67 14.88
C ASN A 148 -16.55 8.35 14.10
N LEU A 149 -16.69 7.20 14.77
CA LEU A 149 -16.73 5.90 14.10
C LEU A 149 -17.87 5.83 13.07
N THR A 150 -19.09 6.23 13.42
CA THR A 150 -20.22 6.16 12.49
C THR A 150 -20.08 7.10 11.30
N ALA A 151 -19.42 8.25 11.47
CA ALA A 151 -19.18 9.20 10.38
C ALA A 151 -18.07 8.74 9.43
N TRP A 152 -17.02 8.11 9.95
CA TRP A 152 -15.85 7.70 9.16
C TRP A 152 -15.97 6.30 8.55
N LEU A 153 -16.69 5.37 9.20
CA LEU A 153 -16.74 3.98 8.78
C LEU A 153 -17.33 3.79 7.36
N PRO A 154 -18.46 4.42 6.97
CA PRO A 154 -19.01 4.22 5.64
C PRO A 154 -18.07 4.71 4.51
N PRO A 155 -17.53 5.94 4.56
CA PRO A 155 -16.55 6.40 3.56
C PRO A 155 -15.32 5.51 3.48
N LEU A 156 -14.74 5.12 4.62
CA LEU A 156 -13.56 4.26 4.65
C LEU A 156 -13.83 2.89 4.00
N LEU A 157 -15.00 2.29 4.26
CA LEU A 157 -15.36 0.99 3.67
C LEU A 157 -15.52 1.09 2.15
N TRP A 158 -16.23 2.11 1.65
CA TRP A 158 -16.44 2.28 0.21
C TRP A 158 -15.15 2.58 -0.54
N TRP A 159 -14.30 3.45 0.01
CA TRP A 159 -13.00 3.74 -0.58
C TRP A 159 -12.04 2.56 -0.52
N SER A 160 -12.09 1.75 0.56
CA SER A 160 -11.32 0.51 0.65
C SER A 160 -11.78 -0.51 -0.39
N PHE A 161 -13.09 -0.65 -0.58
CA PHE A 161 -13.67 -1.52 -1.59
C PHE A 161 -13.29 -1.07 -3.01
N PHE A 162 -13.44 0.22 -3.31
CA PHE A 162 -13.03 0.79 -4.59
C PHE A 162 -11.54 0.56 -4.86
N THR A 163 -10.69 0.81 -3.88
CA THR A 163 -9.25 0.57 -3.95
C THR A 163 -8.93 -0.90 -4.23
N PHE A 164 -9.60 -1.81 -3.52
CA PHE A 164 -9.42 -3.25 -3.71
C PHE A 164 -9.78 -3.67 -5.14
N VAL A 165 -10.91 -3.20 -5.67
CA VAL A 165 -11.33 -3.47 -7.05
C VAL A 165 -10.32 -2.92 -8.05
N LEU A 166 -9.83 -1.69 -7.83
CA LEU A 166 -8.83 -1.06 -8.69
C LEU A 166 -7.53 -1.88 -8.74
N ILE A 167 -6.99 -2.26 -7.57
CA ILE A 167 -5.80 -3.10 -7.48
C ILE A 167 -6.04 -4.46 -8.17
N PHE A 168 -7.20 -5.07 -7.95
CA PHE A 168 -7.55 -6.34 -8.58
C PHE A 168 -7.55 -6.23 -10.10
N VAL A 169 -8.17 -5.20 -10.67
CA VAL A 169 -8.17 -4.95 -12.12
C VAL A 169 -6.75 -4.71 -12.64
N MET A 170 -5.93 -3.92 -11.94
CA MET A 170 -4.52 -3.70 -12.33
C MET A 170 -3.72 -5.00 -12.31
N LEU A 171 -3.95 -5.88 -11.34
CA LEU A 171 -3.32 -7.21 -11.29
C LEU A 171 -3.78 -8.10 -12.45
N CYS A 172 -5.07 -8.09 -12.79
CA CYS A 172 -5.59 -8.80 -13.96
C CYS A 172 -4.94 -8.31 -15.26
N ILE A 173 -4.84 -7.00 -15.45
CA ILE A 173 -4.16 -6.40 -16.60
C ILE A 173 -2.69 -6.82 -16.62
N ASN A 174 -1.99 -6.75 -15.48
CA ASN A 174 -0.60 -7.16 -15.37
C ASN A 174 -0.37 -8.62 -15.78
N ILE A 175 -1.27 -9.53 -15.39
CA ILE A 175 -1.21 -10.95 -15.79
C ILE A 175 -1.37 -11.11 -17.30
N ILE A 176 -2.34 -10.41 -17.90
CA ILE A 176 -2.60 -10.47 -19.36
C ILE A 176 -1.39 -9.94 -20.14
N VAL A 177 -0.91 -8.74 -19.77
CA VAL A 177 0.25 -8.11 -20.42
C VAL A 177 1.50 -8.95 -20.24
N ARG A 178 1.76 -9.47 -19.02
CA ARG A 178 2.89 -10.37 -18.76
C ARG A 178 2.85 -11.60 -19.65
N ARG A 179 1.67 -12.18 -19.87
CA ARG A 179 1.51 -13.34 -20.74
C ARG A 179 1.85 -12.98 -22.18
N GLN A 180 1.34 -11.87 -22.69
CA GLN A 180 1.68 -11.40 -24.04
C GLN A 180 3.16 -11.08 -24.22
N TRP A 181 3.79 -10.44 -23.24
CA TRP A 181 5.20 -10.08 -23.29
C TRP A 181 6.11 -11.31 -23.37
N ILE A 182 5.81 -12.35 -22.59
CA ILE A 182 6.57 -13.61 -22.58
C ILE A 182 6.34 -14.42 -23.86
N GLU A 183 5.10 -14.48 -24.35
CA GLU A 183 4.70 -15.32 -25.49
C GLU A 183 5.01 -14.67 -26.86
N HIS A 184 4.96 -13.34 -26.96
CA HIS A 184 5.05 -12.62 -28.24
C HIS A 184 6.22 -11.63 -28.34
N GLU A 185 6.76 -11.11 -27.23
CA GLU A 185 7.82 -10.08 -27.25
C GLU A 185 9.19 -10.58 -26.76
N ASN A 186 9.36 -11.89 -26.55
CA ASN A 186 10.68 -12.52 -26.38
C ASN A 186 11.48 -12.50 -27.70
N TYR A 187 11.92 -11.31 -28.12
CA TYR A 187 12.95 -11.08 -29.14
C TYR A 187 14.37 -11.00 -28.51
N LEU A 188 14.63 -11.74 -27.43
CA LEU A 188 15.97 -11.91 -26.86
C LEU A 188 16.47 -13.37 -26.90
N GLY A 189 16.11 -14.10 -27.95
CA GLY A 189 16.69 -15.41 -28.25
C GLY A 189 16.94 -15.63 -29.73
N PRO A 190 18.04 -15.10 -30.27
CA PRO A 190 18.92 -15.95 -31.09
C PRO A 190 20.43 -15.75 -30.83
N CYS A 191 20.86 -15.36 -29.64
CA CYS A 191 22.31 -15.34 -29.30
C CYS A 191 22.79 -16.57 -28.50
N LEU A 192 21.89 -17.52 -28.17
CA LEU A 192 22.20 -18.74 -27.41
C LEU A 192 22.13 -20.03 -28.22
N HIS A 193 21.94 -19.95 -29.55
CA HIS A 193 22.34 -21.04 -30.42
C HIS A 193 23.76 -20.76 -30.90
N PRO A 194 24.82 -21.28 -30.23
CA PRO A 194 26.07 -21.45 -30.94
C PRO A 194 25.72 -22.33 -32.14
N HIS A 195 26.05 -21.85 -33.34
CA HIS A 195 26.08 -22.66 -34.54
C HIS A 195 26.90 -23.93 -34.25
N GLN A 196 26.22 -25.01 -33.88
CA GLN A 196 26.75 -26.34 -34.09
C GLN A 196 26.40 -26.70 -35.53
N GLN A 197 27.47 -26.72 -36.31
CA GLN A 197 27.60 -27.05 -37.72
C GLN A 197 27.09 -28.48 -38.00
N PRO A 198 26.99 -28.87 -39.28
CA PRO A 198 28.20 -29.36 -39.96
C PRO A 198 28.64 -28.50 -41.16
#